data_AF-A0A3P7NG86-F1
#
_entry.id   AF-A0A3P7NG86-F1
#
_cell.length_a   1.000
_cell.length_b   1.000
_cell.length_c   1.000
_cell.angle_alpha   90.00
_cell.angle_beta   90.00
_cell.angle_gamma   90.00
#
_symmetry.space_group_name_H-M   'P 1'
#
loop_
_entity.id
_entity.type
_entity.pdbx_description
1 polymer ?
#
loop_
_entity_poly.entity_id
_entity_poly.type
_entity_poly.pdbx_seq_one_letter_code
_entity_poly.pdbx_strand_id
1 'polypeptide(L)'
;MEISHYGALRSALMQYGGTKMNQIVAQISISFIRYSDIMQADKVFYEAGIAARQLGAEKERLAFVLLNHYLDLCDAIEDQDPSAVDSSIFEGTDIPQEVPLPETKYTTDEEHEDVKEWVLAISVEQSMERSLPTDSAGNFEASLTDADGTTHPACIISGLLFHVVKKL
;
A
#
# COMPACT_ATOMS: atom_id res chain seq x y z
N MET A 1 14.52 9.17 9.26
CA MET A 1 14.54 8.50 10.58
C MET A 1 13.33 7.60 10.76
N GLU A 2 12.13 8.03 10.34
CA GLU A 2 10.88 7.25 10.42
C GLU A 2 10.90 5.94 9.64
N ILE A 3 11.27 5.97 8.35
CA ILE A 3 11.37 4.75 7.51
C ILE A 3 12.24 3.68 8.20
N SER A 4 13.40 4.07 8.72
CA SER A 4 14.31 3.16 9.43
C SER A 4 13.71 2.62 10.72
N HIS A 5 13.01 3.47 11.49
CA HIS A 5 12.33 3.07 12.73
C HIS A 5 11.23 2.04 12.46
N TYR A 6 10.32 2.34 11.53
CA TYR A 6 9.25 1.45 11.12
C TYR A 6 9.78 0.17 10.47
N GLY A 7 10.84 0.26 9.66
CA GLY A 7 11.50 -0.89 9.04
C GLY A 7 12.08 -1.84 10.08
N ALA A 8 12.82 -1.31 11.05
CA ALA A 8 13.37 -2.10 12.15
C ALA A 8 12.27 -2.77 12.98
N LEU A 9 11.19 -2.03 13.29
CA LEU A 9 10.06 -2.57 14.03
C LEU A 9 9.33 -3.67 13.26
N ARG A 10 9.05 -3.46 11.97
CA ARG A 10 8.45 -4.47 11.09
C ARG A 10 9.29 -5.75 11.06
N SER A 11 10.60 -5.63 10.85
CA SER A 11 11.52 -6.78 10.82
C SER A 11 11.58 -7.52 12.16
N ALA A 12 11.47 -6.81 13.29
CA ALA A 12 11.40 -7.44 14.60
C ALA A 12 10.06 -8.19 14.78
N LEU A 13 8.94 -7.54 14.42
CA LEU A 13 7.60 -8.11 14.58
C LEU A 13 7.34 -9.32 13.67
N MET A 14 7.92 -9.36 12.47
CA MET A 14 7.82 -10.52 11.56
C MET A 14 8.41 -11.81 12.14
N GLN A 15 9.28 -11.71 13.16
CA GLN A 15 9.81 -12.89 13.87
C GLN A 15 8.80 -13.48 14.87
N TYR A 16 7.77 -12.71 15.23
CA TYR A 16 6.72 -13.12 16.13
C TYR A 16 5.46 -13.47 15.35
N GLY A 17 5.05 -14.73 15.42
CA GLY A 17 3.79 -15.17 14.81
C GLY A 17 2.55 -14.66 15.54
N GLY A 18 1.40 -14.77 14.87
CA GLY A 18 0.08 -14.53 15.45
C GLY A 18 -0.66 -13.36 14.83
N THR A 19 -1.99 -13.43 14.86
CA THR A 19 -2.88 -12.52 14.12
C THR A 19 -2.61 -11.05 14.42
N LYS A 20 -2.42 -10.67 15.69
CA LYS A 20 -2.15 -9.28 16.07
C LYS A 20 -0.80 -8.76 15.59
N MET A 21 0.23 -9.60 15.59
CA MET A 21 1.55 -9.20 15.10
C MET A 21 1.51 -9.02 13.58
N ASN A 22 0.88 -9.95 12.86
CA ASN A 22 0.66 -9.86 11.43
C ASN A 22 -0.13 -8.59 11.05
N GLN A 23 -1.13 -8.24 11.85
CA GLN A 23 -1.90 -7.01 11.65
C GLN A 23 -1.04 -5.75 11.78
N ILE A 24 -0.17 -5.66 12.79
CA ILE A 24 0.73 -4.52 12.94
C ILE A 24 1.77 -4.49 11.81
N VAL A 25 2.33 -5.64 11.42
CA VAL A 25 3.25 -5.76 10.29
C VAL A 25 2.59 -5.26 9.00
N ALA A 26 1.32 -5.62 8.77
CA ALA A 26 0.57 -5.16 7.63
C ALA A 26 0.32 -3.65 7.67
N GLN A 27 -0.07 -3.10 8.82
CA GLN A 27 -0.24 -1.65 8.98
C GLN A 27 1.06 -0.88 8.70
N ILE A 28 2.20 -1.35 9.20
CA ILE A 28 3.50 -0.75 8.90
C ILE A 28 3.80 -0.85 7.40
N SER A 29 3.57 -2.01 6.78
CA SER A 29 3.80 -2.21 5.35
C SER A 29 2.94 -1.26 4.50
N ILE A 30 1.66 -1.10 4.85
CA ILE A 30 0.74 -0.16 4.20
C ILE A 30 1.21 1.28 4.40
N SER A 31 1.72 1.64 5.58
CA SER A 31 2.24 2.99 5.84
C SER A 31 3.45 3.36 4.96
N PHE A 32 4.18 2.37 4.42
CA PHE A 32 5.34 2.63 3.59
C PHE A 32 5.02 3.21 2.21
N ILE A 33 3.79 3.09 1.73
CA ILE A 33 3.41 3.67 0.43
C ILE A 33 3.50 5.20 0.45
N ARG A 34 3.44 5.85 1.63
CA ARG A 34 3.70 7.30 1.78
C ARG A 34 5.13 7.72 1.52
N TYR A 35 6.06 6.77 1.50
CA TYR A 35 7.48 7.01 1.26
C TYR A 35 7.92 6.47 -0.10
N SER A 36 6.99 6.27 -1.05
CA SER A 36 7.25 5.71 -2.39
C SER A 36 8.08 6.64 -3.29
N ASP A 37 8.25 7.91 -2.92
CA ASP A 37 9.15 8.88 -3.55
C ASP A 37 10.63 8.66 -3.14
N ILE A 38 10.86 8.02 -1.99
CA ILE A 38 12.18 7.75 -1.42
C ILE A 38 12.53 6.25 -1.52
N MET A 39 11.54 5.38 -1.29
CA MET A 39 11.65 3.93 -1.39
C MET A 39 11.26 3.48 -2.79
N GLN A 40 11.80 2.33 -3.21
CA GLN A 40 11.41 1.71 -4.48
C GLN A 40 9.88 1.46 -4.51
N ALA A 41 9.18 2.15 -5.42
CA ALA A 41 7.73 2.26 -5.41
C ALA A 41 7.03 0.91 -5.62
N ASP A 42 7.39 0.16 -6.67
CA ASP A 42 6.81 -1.16 -6.97
C ASP A 42 6.95 -2.12 -5.78
N LYS A 43 8.08 -2.09 -5.09
CA LYS A 43 8.31 -2.85 -3.85
C LYS A 43 7.31 -2.50 -2.76
N VAL A 44 7.17 -1.21 -2.42
CA VAL A 44 6.32 -0.83 -1.27
C VAL A 44 4.84 -1.10 -1.56
N PHE A 45 4.40 -0.91 -2.81
CA PHE A 45 3.02 -1.22 -3.21
C PHE A 45 2.75 -2.72 -3.25
N TYR A 46 3.68 -3.53 -3.76
CA TYR A 46 3.59 -5.00 -3.70
C TYR A 46 3.52 -5.49 -2.26
N GLU A 47 4.47 -5.11 -1.41
CA GLU A 47 4.52 -5.58 -0.02
C GLU A 47 3.28 -5.15 0.78
N ALA A 48 2.80 -3.92 0.58
CA ALA A 48 1.59 -3.41 1.20
C ALA A 48 0.34 -4.16 0.71
N GLY A 49 0.23 -4.40 -0.60
CA GLY A 49 -0.88 -5.11 -1.22
C GLY A 49 -0.97 -6.58 -0.77
N ILE A 50 0.16 -7.29 -0.73
CA ILE A 50 0.24 -8.66 -0.21
C ILE A 50 -0.13 -8.70 1.28
N ALA A 51 0.39 -7.78 2.08
CA ALA A 51 0.07 -7.72 3.50
C ALA A 51 -1.43 -7.42 3.74
N ALA A 52 -2.03 -6.52 2.96
CA ALA A 52 -3.47 -6.27 2.99
C ALA A 52 -4.27 -7.51 2.59
N ARG A 53 -3.87 -8.23 1.53
CA ARG A 53 -4.52 -9.47 1.08
C ARG A 53 -4.53 -10.54 2.18
N GLN A 54 -3.45 -10.65 2.94
CA GLN A 54 -3.35 -11.60 4.06
C GLN A 54 -4.26 -11.28 5.26
N LEU A 55 -4.76 -10.05 5.38
CA LEU A 55 -5.74 -9.67 6.39
C LEU A 55 -7.18 -10.07 6.01
N GLY A 56 -7.39 -10.59 4.79
CA GLY A 56 -8.67 -11.15 4.35
C GLY A 56 -9.68 -10.10 3.86
N ALA A 57 -10.96 -10.46 3.91
CA ALA A 57 -12.05 -9.73 3.25
C ALA A 57 -12.15 -8.25 3.66
N GLU A 58 -11.82 -7.89 4.90
CA GLU A 58 -11.87 -6.50 5.37
C GLU A 58 -10.87 -5.57 4.64
N LYS A 59 -9.80 -6.14 4.10
CA LYS A 59 -8.72 -5.40 3.41
C LYS A 59 -8.61 -5.76 1.93
N GLU A 60 -9.53 -6.55 1.40
CA GLU A 60 -9.49 -7.03 0.03
C GLU A 60 -9.55 -5.89 -1.00
N ARG A 61 -10.41 -4.88 -0.77
CA ARG A 61 -10.46 -3.68 -1.62
C ARG A 61 -9.15 -2.90 -1.59
N LEU A 62 -8.54 -2.74 -0.41
CA LEU A 62 -7.25 -2.08 -0.29
C LEU A 62 -6.18 -2.87 -1.06
N ALA A 63 -6.11 -4.18 -0.83
CA ALA A 63 -5.18 -5.07 -1.52
C ALA A 63 -5.33 -4.96 -3.04
N PHE A 64 -6.57 -4.95 -3.54
CA PHE A 64 -6.87 -4.78 -4.96
C PHE A 64 -6.30 -3.48 -5.51
N VAL A 65 -6.59 -2.35 -4.85
CA VAL A 65 -6.09 -1.04 -5.31
C VAL A 65 -4.56 -0.99 -5.32
N LEU A 66 -3.90 -1.43 -4.24
CA LEU A 66 -2.45 -1.39 -4.12
C LEU A 66 -1.76 -2.32 -5.12
N LEU A 67 -2.31 -3.53 -5.33
CA LEU A 67 -1.75 -4.49 -6.27
C LEU A 67 -2.00 -4.09 -7.73
N ASN A 68 -3.12 -3.46 -8.06
CA ASN A 68 -3.30 -2.85 -9.39
C ASN A 68 -2.27 -1.75 -9.64
N HIS A 69 -2.04 -0.87 -8.66
CA HIS A 69 -1.05 0.19 -8.81
C HIS A 69 0.38 -0.37 -8.92
N TYR A 70 0.69 -1.47 -8.23
CA TYR A 70 1.95 -2.20 -8.43
C TYR A 70 2.10 -2.74 -9.87
N LEU A 71 1.03 -3.23 -10.50
CA LEU A 71 1.08 -3.69 -11.89
C LEU A 71 1.37 -2.52 -12.84
N ASP A 72 0.72 -1.37 -12.66
CA ASP A 72 1.04 -0.17 -13.46
C ASP A 72 2.50 0.26 -13.29
N LEU A 73 3.04 0.18 -12.07
CA LEU A 73 4.45 0.47 -11.79
C LEU A 73 5.38 -0.52 -12.50
N CYS A 74 5.03 -1.81 -12.55
CA CYS A 74 5.80 -2.80 -13.29
C CYS A 74 5.83 -2.52 -14.79
N ASP A 75 4.67 -2.21 -15.38
CA ASP A 75 4.55 -1.87 -16.79
C ASP A 75 5.39 -0.62 -17.11
N ALA A 76 5.29 0.41 -16.27
CA ALA A 76 6.09 1.62 -16.40
C ALA A 76 7.61 1.39 -16.25
N ILE A 77 8.04 0.48 -15.37
CA ILE A 77 9.44 0.08 -15.23
C ILE A 77 9.94 -0.64 -16.50
N GLU A 78 9.14 -1.53 -17.08
CA GLU A 78 9.50 -2.24 -18.31
C GLU A 78 9.60 -1.29 -19.51
N ASP A 79 8.65 -0.36 -19.62
CA ASP A 79 8.60 0.63 -20.70
C ASP A 79 9.54 1.83 -20.46
N GLN A 80 10.13 1.94 -19.26
CA GLN A 80 10.92 3.08 -18.81
C GLN A 80 10.16 4.42 -18.96
N ASP A 81 8.86 4.40 -18.71
CA ASP A 81 7.96 5.55 -18.87
C ASP A 81 7.16 5.81 -17.58
N PRO A 82 7.61 6.74 -16.72
CA PRO A 82 6.89 7.08 -15.49
C PRO A 82 5.53 7.74 -15.75
N SER A 83 5.31 8.30 -16.94
CA SER A 83 4.03 8.97 -17.27
C SER A 83 2.89 8.00 -17.52
N ALA A 84 3.19 6.70 -17.67
CA ALA A 84 2.20 5.64 -17.83
C ALA A 84 1.45 5.30 -16.53
N VAL A 85 2.00 5.69 -15.36
CA VAL A 85 1.41 5.38 -14.06
C VAL A 85 0.33 6.40 -13.70
N ASP A 86 -0.93 5.96 -13.61
CA ASP A 86 -2.02 6.79 -13.10
C ASP A 86 -2.13 6.72 -11.57
N SER A 87 -1.56 7.73 -10.92
CA SER A 87 -1.61 7.93 -9.47
C SER A 87 -2.75 8.84 -9.01
N SER A 88 -3.66 9.26 -9.89
CA SER A 88 -4.76 10.19 -9.56
C SER A 88 -5.70 9.65 -8.48
N ILE A 89 -5.79 8.32 -8.34
CA ILE A 89 -6.57 7.69 -7.28
C ILE A 89 -6.13 8.14 -5.88
N PHE A 90 -4.89 8.61 -5.71
CA PHE A 90 -4.33 9.09 -4.44
C PHE A 90 -4.45 10.61 -4.25
N GLU A 91 -5.12 11.33 -5.15
CA GLU A 91 -5.38 12.75 -4.98
C GLU A 91 -6.13 13.04 -3.66
N GLY A 92 -5.69 14.09 -2.95
CA GLY A 92 -6.22 14.43 -1.63
C GLY A 92 -5.62 13.62 -0.47
N THR A 93 -4.63 12.75 -0.72
CA THR A 93 -3.85 12.07 0.31
C THR A 93 -2.42 12.59 0.39
N ASP A 94 -1.65 12.10 1.36
CA ASP A 94 -0.20 12.32 1.45
C ASP A 94 0.64 11.22 0.75
N ILE A 95 0.02 10.36 -0.07
CA ILE A 95 0.73 9.39 -0.90
C ILE A 95 1.37 10.11 -2.11
N PRO A 96 2.67 9.94 -2.38
CA PRO A 96 3.31 10.54 -3.56
C PRO A 96 2.66 10.10 -4.87
N GLN A 97 2.34 11.08 -5.73
CA GLN A 97 1.79 10.81 -7.07
C GLN A 97 2.88 10.57 -8.11
N GLU A 98 4.03 11.23 -7.95
CA GLU A 98 5.21 11.07 -8.79
C GLU A 98 6.28 10.33 -7.99
N VAL A 99 6.79 9.24 -8.55
CA VAL A 99 7.79 8.39 -7.90
C VAL A 99 8.94 8.10 -8.86
N PRO A 100 10.18 7.96 -8.37
CA PRO A 100 11.28 7.54 -9.23
C PRO A 100 11.11 6.07 -9.65
N LEU A 101 11.25 5.79 -10.94
CA LEU A 101 11.27 4.40 -11.42
C LEU A 101 12.65 3.76 -11.17
N PRO A 102 12.69 2.52 -10.64
CA PRO A 102 13.93 1.75 -10.57
C PRO A 102 14.33 1.20 -11.95
N GLU A 103 15.59 0.75 -12.05
CA GLU A 103 16.09 0.08 -13.27
C GLU A 103 15.48 -1.32 -13.48
N THR A 104 15.09 -1.98 -12.39
CA THR A 104 14.58 -3.36 -12.41
C THR A 104 13.42 -3.52 -11.43
N LYS A 105 12.41 -4.30 -11.83
CA LYS A 105 11.31 -4.71 -10.96
C LYS A 105 11.82 -5.41 -9.69
N TYR A 106 11.10 -5.23 -8.59
CA TYR A 106 11.39 -5.83 -7.30
C TYR A 106 11.08 -7.34 -7.28
N THR A 107 9.95 -7.72 -7.86
CA THR A 107 9.41 -9.08 -7.82
C THR A 107 9.99 -9.96 -8.92
N THR A 108 9.99 -11.27 -8.68
CA THR A 108 10.20 -12.27 -9.73
C THR A 108 9.02 -12.33 -10.71
N ASP A 109 9.22 -12.97 -11.87
CA ASP A 109 8.14 -13.17 -12.85
C ASP A 109 6.99 -14.04 -12.30
N GLU A 110 7.31 -15.02 -11.43
CA GLU A 110 6.31 -15.85 -10.76
C GLU A 110 5.44 -15.03 -9.81
N GLU A 111 6.06 -14.22 -8.94
CA GLU A 111 5.32 -13.32 -8.04
C GLU A 111 4.48 -12.28 -8.79
N HIS A 112 5.00 -11.77 -9.90
CA HIS A 112 4.29 -10.82 -10.75
C HIS A 112 3.04 -11.45 -11.39
N GLU A 113 3.17 -12.66 -11.95
CA GLU A 113 2.05 -13.37 -12.56
C GLU A 113 1.01 -13.77 -11.50
N ASP A 114 1.42 -14.22 -10.32
CA ASP A 114 0.52 -14.51 -9.19
C ASP A 114 -0.35 -13.30 -8.79
N VAL A 115 0.25 -12.09 -8.81
CA VAL A 115 -0.49 -10.85 -8.53
C VAL A 115 -1.45 -10.54 -9.67
N LYS A 116 -1.01 -10.66 -10.92
CA LYS A 116 -1.81 -10.39 -12.11
C LYS A 116 -3.03 -11.30 -12.19
N GLU A 117 -2.87 -12.60 -11.97
CA GLU A 117 -3.97 -13.56 -11.94
C GLU A 117 -4.97 -13.22 -10.82
N TRP A 118 -4.48 -12.87 -9.63
CA TRP A 118 -5.34 -12.52 -8.51
C TRP A 118 -6.13 -11.22 -8.76
N VAL A 119 -5.47 -10.17 -9.27
CA VAL A 119 -6.13 -8.90 -9.63
C VAL A 119 -7.21 -9.13 -10.68
N LEU A 120 -6.92 -9.93 -11.71
CA LEU A 120 -7.88 -10.27 -12.76
C LEU A 120 -9.10 -11.03 -12.20
N ALA A 121 -8.87 -12.04 -11.37
CA ALA A 121 -9.93 -12.83 -10.75
C ALA A 121 -10.86 -11.94 -9.90
N ILE A 122 -10.29 -11.09 -9.05
CA ILE A 122 -11.05 -10.18 -8.18
C ILE A 122 -11.84 -9.15 -8.99
N SER A 123 -11.26 -8.59 -10.05
CA SER A 123 -11.94 -7.62 -10.90
C SER A 123 -13.18 -8.22 -11.58
N VAL A 124 -13.07 -9.45 -12.10
CA VAL A 124 -14.17 -10.14 -12.80
C VAL A 124 -15.22 -10.67 -11.83
N GLU A 125 -14.82 -11.35 -10.75
CA GLU A 125 -15.75 -12.03 -9.85
C GLU A 125 -16.59 -11.06 -9.02
N GLN A 126 -15.97 -9.96 -8.58
CA GLN A 126 -16.60 -9.03 -7.64
C GLN A 126 -17.07 -7.73 -8.29
N SER A 127 -16.88 -7.57 -9.61
CA SER A 127 -17.08 -6.30 -10.31
C SER A 127 -16.38 -5.14 -9.58
N MET A 128 -15.18 -5.41 -9.04
CA MET A 128 -14.51 -4.45 -8.18
C MET A 128 -13.87 -3.33 -9.01
N GLU A 129 -14.37 -2.12 -8.81
CA GLU A 129 -13.78 -0.91 -9.37
C GLU A 129 -12.59 -0.45 -8.52
N ARG A 130 -11.56 0.07 -9.20
CA ARG A 130 -10.36 0.65 -8.58
C ARG A 130 -10.70 1.99 -7.92
N SER A 131 -11.15 1.93 -6.68
CA SER A 131 -11.47 3.09 -5.84
C SER A 131 -10.85 2.94 -4.46
N LEU A 132 -10.24 4.02 -3.96
CA LEU A 132 -9.65 4.03 -2.63
C LEU A 132 -10.72 3.76 -1.56
N PRO A 133 -10.49 2.82 -0.63
CA PRO A 133 -11.38 2.61 0.49
C PRO A 133 -11.24 3.78 1.48
N THR A 134 -12.29 4.59 1.62
CA THR A 134 -12.35 5.70 2.58
C THR A 134 -13.35 5.43 3.70
N ASP A 135 -13.15 6.08 4.85
CA ASP A 135 -14.16 6.10 5.90
C ASP A 135 -15.36 7.02 5.56
N SER A 136 -16.31 7.14 6.48
CA SER A 136 -17.52 7.97 6.31
C SER A 136 -17.22 9.47 6.16
N ALA A 137 -16.02 9.93 6.53
CA ALA A 137 -15.56 11.30 6.38
C ALA A 137 -14.71 11.50 5.11
N GLY A 138 -14.50 10.44 4.31
CA GLY A 138 -13.68 10.49 3.11
C GLY A 138 -12.18 10.30 3.36
N ASN A 139 -11.78 9.90 4.58
CA ASN A 139 -10.37 9.73 4.91
C ASN A 139 -9.88 8.35 4.48
N PHE A 140 -8.73 8.32 3.79
CA PHE A 140 -8.02 7.09 3.46
C PHE A 140 -7.14 6.64 4.64
N GLU A 141 -7.21 5.36 5.01
CA GLU A 141 -6.59 4.88 6.24
C GLU A 141 -5.06 4.97 6.29
N ALA A 142 -4.41 4.96 5.13
CA ALA A 142 -2.96 5.11 5.02
C ALA A 142 -2.52 6.57 4.93
N SER A 143 -3.45 7.51 4.75
CA SER A 143 -3.15 8.94 4.74
C SER A 143 -3.00 9.46 6.17
N LEU A 144 -2.06 10.39 6.42
CA LEU A 144 -2.03 11.18 7.66
C LEU A 144 -2.74 12.52 7.52
N THR A 145 -3.16 12.85 6.31
CA THR A 145 -3.95 14.03 5.97
C THR A 145 -5.40 13.63 5.75
N ASP A 146 -6.30 14.25 6.50
CA ASP A 146 -7.75 14.09 6.36
C ASP A 146 -8.26 14.84 5.11
N ALA A 147 -9.46 14.50 4.65
CA ALA A 147 -10.11 15.11 3.49
C ALA A 147 -10.35 16.64 3.63
N ASP A 148 -10.33 17.17 4.87
CA ASP A 148 -10.40 18.61 5.14
C ASP A 148 -9.03 19.32 5.09
N GLY A 149 -7.95 18.58 4.82
CA GLY A 149 -6.57 19.06 4.74
C GLY A 149 -5.83 19.05 6.08
N THR A 150 -6.47 18.63 7.18
CA THR A 150 -5.82 18.54 8.48
C THR A 150 -4.81 17.38 8.51
N THR A 151 -3.56 17.67 8.87
CA THR A 151 -2.50 16.66 8.98
C THR A 151 -2.25 16.28 10.43
N HIS A 152 -2.10 14.98 10.69
CA HIS A 152 -1.93 14.41 12.03
C HIS A 152 -0.60 13.69 12.17
N PRO A 153 -0.08 13.53 13.41
CA PRO A 153 1.12 12.74 13.63
C PRO A 153 0.86 11.24 13.38
N ALA A 154 1.84 10.57 12.77
CA ALA A 154 1.83 9.12 12.60
C ALA A 154 1.89 8.39 13.94
N CYS A 155 1.23 7.23 14.03
CA CYS A 155 1.41 6.30 15.14
C CYS A 155 2.86 5.79 15.18
N ILE A 156 3.51 5.86 16.35
CA ILE A 156 4.90 5.40 16.52
C ILE A 156 5.10 3.90 16.28
N ILE A 157 4.03 3.10 16.36
CA ILE A 157 4.09 1.64 16.15
C ILE A 157 3.75 1.30 14.70
N SER A 158 2.62 1.80 14.19
CA SER A 158 2.07 1.34 12.91
C SER A 158 2.34 2.28 11.75
N GLY A 159 2.75 3.52 12.00
CA GLY A 159 2.82 4.56 10.98
C GLY A 159 1.46 5.08 10.49
N LEU A 160 0.33 4.54 10.95
CA LEU A 160 -1.02 4.99 10.53
C LEU A 160 -1.60 6.06 11.46
N LEU A 161 -2.71 6.68 11.06
CA LEU A 161 -3.52 7.56 11.91
C LEU A 161 -3.98 6.86 13.20
N PHE A 162 -3.81 7.50 14.36
CA PHE A 162 -4.15 6.91 15.67
C PHE A 162 -5.64 6.50 15.80
N HIS A 163 -6.56 7.22 15.13
CA HIS A 163 -7.99 6.89 15.18
C HIS A 163 -8.36 5.66 14.33
N VAL A 164 -7.55 5.30 13.33
CA VAL A 164 -7.70 4.07 12.53
C VAL A 164 -7.29 2.86 13.36
N VAL A 165 -6.29 2.98 14.24
CA VAL A 165 -5.77 1.89 15.09
C VAL A 165 -6.82 1.35 16.09
N LYS A 166 -7.88 2.12 16.39
CA LYS A 166 -8.92 1.74 17.36
C LYS A 166 -10.14 1.03 16.76
N LYS A 167 -10.24 0.91 15.43
CA LYS A 167 -11.45 0.40 14.74
C LYS A 167 -11.32 -1.01 14.15
N LEU A 168 -10.34 -1.80 14.59
CA LEU A 168 -10.21 -3.22 14.26
C LEU A 168 -10.17 -4.07 15.55
#